data_AF-A0A3C0CX62-F1
#
_entry.id   AF-A0A3C0CX62-F1
#
_cell.length_a   1.000
_cell.length_b   1.000
_cell.length_c   1.000
_cell.angle_alpha   90.00
_cell.angle_beta   90.00
_cell.angle_gamma   90.00
#
_symmetry.space_group_name_H-M   'P 1'
#
loop_
_entity.id
_entity.type
_entity.pdbx_description
1 polymer ?
#
loop_
_entity_poly.entity_id
_entity_poly.type
_entity_poly.pdbx_seq_one_letter_code
_entity_poly.pdbx_strand_id
1 'polypeptide(L)'
;LATGEQASSALLTMALHELGQPAISLTGGQAGIITENKPGNARIQSVDPQHIKEELNGGNVVVIAGFQGITDNVTWADITTLGRGGSDTTAVALAAALSADKCEIYTDVDGVFTADPRLVPAARKLSSISYEEMLEMADLGASVMHSRAVELAEIHGVNITVAHSVREVPG
;
A
#
# COMPACT_ATOMS: atom_id res chain seq x y z
N LEU A 1 15.74 4.18 6.87
CA LEU A 1 14.83 3.67 5.82
C LEU A 1 13.46 4.35 5.91
N ALA A 2 12.77 4.26 7.05
CA ALA A 2 11.43 4.87 7.22
C ALA A 2 11.34 6.40 6.96
N THR A 3 12.42 7.14 7.20
CA THR A 3 12.47 8.60 7.01
C THR A 3 12.19 9.05 5.58
N GLY A 4 12.48 8.22 4.57
CA GLY A 4 12.19 8.54 3.17
C GLY A 4 10.68 8.68 2.93
N GLU A 5 9.90 7.72 3.42
CA GLU A 5 8.43 7.75 3.31
C GLU A 5 7.81 8.86 4.16
N GLN A 6 8.41 9.17 5.32
CA GLN A 6 7.95 10.29 6.16
C GLN A 6 8.16 11.65 5.49
N ALA A 7 9.29 11.83 4.80
CA ALA A 7 9.53 13.05 4.03
C ALA A 7 8.59 13.14 2.81
N SER A 8 8.41 12.02 2.09
CA SER A 8 7.52 11.95 0.92
C SER A 8 6.06 12.26 1.29
N SER A 9 5.55 11.66 2.36
CA SER A 9 4.16 11.90 2.81
C SER A 9 3.95 13.35 3.23
N ALA A 10 4.90 13.95 3.94
CA ALA A 10 4.84 15.36 4.33
C ALA A 10 4.81 16.30 3.10
N LEU A 11 5.68 16.05 2.11
CA LEU A 11 5.74 16.85 0.89
C LEU A 11 4.45 16.73 0.06
N LEU A 12 3.89 15.52 -0.06
CA LEU A 12 2.61 15.31 -0.73
C LEU A 12 1.46 16.04 -0.02
N THR A 13 1.42 15.98 1.32
CA THR A 13 0.43 16.74 2.11
C THR A 13 0.55 18.24 1.88
N MET A 14 1.77 18.79 1.82
CA MET A 14 1.98 20.20 1.49
C MET A 14 1.47 20.56 0.08
N ALA A 15 1.71 19.69 -0.90
CA ALA A 15 1.22 19.90 -2.25
C ALA A 15 -0.32 19.87 -2.31
N LEU A 16 -0.98 18.99 -1.55
CA LEU A 16 -2.44 18.98 -1.43
C LEU A 16 -2.97 20.27 -0.81
N HIS A 17 -2.31 20.79 0.22
CA HIS A 17 -2.67 22.08 0.82
C HIS A 17 -2.57 23.23 -0.19
N GLU A 18 -1.52 23.25 -1.02
CA GLU A 18 -1.35 24.27 -2.07
C GLU A 18 -2.47 24.22 -3.12
N LEU A 19 -3.02 23.03 -3.39
CA LEU A 19 -4.19 22.83 -4.25
C LEU A 19 -5.52 23.12 -3.56
N GLY A 20 -5.52 23.57 -2.29
CA GLY A 20 -6.72 23.89 -1.52
C GLY A 20 -7.44 22.66 -0.94
N GLN A 21 -6.80 21.49 -0.96
CA GLN A 21 -7.33 20.26 -0.38
C GLN A 21 -6.83 20.09 1.06
N PRO A 22 -7.70 20.09 2.09
CA PRO A 22 -7.32 19.73 3.45
C PRO A 22 -6.72 18.32 3.49
N ALA A 23 -5.56 18.19 4.12
CA ALA A 23 -4.82 16.93 4.19
C ALA A 23 -3.97 16.84 5.47
N ILE A 24 -3.63 15.62 5.89
CA ILE A 24 -2.74 15.35 7.01
C ILE A 24 -1.79 14.19 6.67
N SER A 25 -0.51 14.33 7.02
CA SER A 25 0.44 13.22 6.91
C SER A 25 0.54 12.45 8.24
N LEU A 26 0.42 11.12 8.19
CA LEU A 26 0.63 10.23 9.32
C LEU A 26 1.81 9.30 9.06
N THR A 27 2.63 9.04 10.08
CA THR A 27 3.56 7.88 10.06
C THR A 27 2.78 6.57 10.13
N GLY A 28 3.39 5.45 9.75
CA GLY A 28 2.73 4.14 9.87
C GLY A 28 2.23 3.83 11.29
N GLY A 29 2.98 4.22 12.33
CA GLY A 29 2.53 4.08 13.72
C GLY A 29 1.34 4.97 14.08
N GLN A 30 1.32 6.22 13.61
CA GLN A 30 0.17 7.13 13.81
C GLN A 30 -1.07 6.66 13.02
N ALA A 31 -0.88 5.97 11.90
CA ALA A 31 -1.93 5.28 11.16
C ALA A 31 -2.37 3.96 11.81
N GLY A 32 -1.85 3.64 13.01
CA GLY A 32 -2.22 2.47 13.80
C GLY A 32 -1.63 1.14 13.32
N ILE A 33 -0.57 1.16 12.50
CA ILE A 33 0.07 -0.05 11.98
C ILE A 33 0.99 -0.66 13.03
N ILE A 34 0.54 -1.77 13.62
CA ILE A 34 1.28 -2.54 14.61
C ILE A 34 1.95 -3.73 13.94
N THR A 35 3.20 -3.99 14.31
CA THR A 35 4.08 -4.94 13.62
C THR A 35 4.87 -5.81 14.59
N GLU A 36 5.33 -6.96 14.10
CA GLU A 36 6.31 -7.78 14.79
C GLU A 36 7.61 -7.00 15.06
N ASN A 37 8.29 -7.33 16.17
CA ASN A 37 9.63 -6.81 16.45
C ASN A 37 10.70 -7.53 15.61
N LYS A 38 10.66 -7.33 14.29
CA LYS A 38 11.62 -7.83 13.29
C LYS A 38 11.98 -6.72 12.30
N PRO A 39 12.86 -5.78 12.66
CA PRO A 39 13.26 -4.68 11.78
C PRO A 39 13.74 -5.18 10.41
N GLY A 40 13.36 -4.48 9.33
CA GLY A 40 13.76 -4.82 7.96
C GLY A 40 12.79 -5.74 7.21
N ASN A 41 11.99 -6.55 7.89
CA ASN A 41 11.02 -7.46 7.28
C ASN A 41 9.86 -7.82 8.23
N ALA A 42 9.36 -6.85 8.98
CA ALA A 42 8.30 -7.06 9.94
C ALA A 42 6.99 -7.43 9.23
N ARG A 43 6.17 -8.25 9.90
CA ARG A 43 4.78 -8.52 9.47
C ARG A 43 3.84 -7.59 10.25
N ILE A 44 2.79 -7.12 9.57
CA ILE A 44 1.69 -6.39 10.22
C ILE A 44 0.92 -7.38 11.08
N GLN A 45 0.74 -7.07 12.36
CA GLN A 45 -0.04 -7.88 13.31
C GLN A 45 -1.47 -7.38 13.40
N SER A 46 -1.63 -6.05 13.42
CA SER A 46 -2.93 -5.40 13.44
C SER A 46 -2.82 -3.98 12.90
N VAL A 47 -3.97 -3.44 12.51
CA VAL A 47 -4.13 -2.04 12.11
C VAL A 47 -5.29 -1.46 12.89
N ASP A 48 -5.04 -0.41 13.66
CA ASP A 48 -6.09 0.39 14.29
C ASP A 48 -6.39 1.63 13.43
N PRO A 49 -7.50 1.64 12.66
CA PRO A 49 -7.80 2.72 11.76
C PRO A 49 -8.48 3.92 12.44
N GLN A 50 -8.58 3.96 13.78
CA GLN A 50 -9.39 4.98 14.46
C GLN A 50 -8.97 6.41 14.10
N HIS A 51 -7.68 6.75 14.21
CA HIS A 51 -7.19 8.09 13.87
C HIS A 51 -7.48 8.42 12.39
N ILE A 52 -7.28 7.46 11.48
CA ILE A 52 -7.58 7.65 10.06
C ILE A 52 -9.06 8.01 9.86
N LYS A 53 -9.97 7.27 10.51
CA LYS A 53 -11.42 7.52 10.42
C LYS A 53 -11.80 8.89 10.97
N GLU A 54 -11.17 9.32 12.06
CA GLU A 54 -11.40 10.65 12.64
C GLU A 54 -11.01 11.77 11.65
N GLU A 55 -9.84 11.65 11.02
CA GLU A 55 -9.36 12.63 10.03
C GLU A 55 -10.21 12.65 8.76
N LEU A 56 -10.60 11.47 8.25
CA LEU A 56 -11.49 11.34 7.11
C LEU A 56 -12.86 11.98 7.40
N ASN A 57 -13.42 11.75 8.59
CA ASN A 57 -14.68 12.38 9.02
C ASN A 57 -14.57 13.90 9.15
N GLY A 58 -13.37 14.42 9.42
CA GLY A 58 -13.05 15.84 9.39
C GLY A 58 -12.92 16.44 7.99
N GLY A 59 -13.02 15.62 6.93
CA GLY A 59 -12.88 16.04 5.53
C GLY A 59 -11.43 16.13 5.04
N ASN A 60 -10.48 15.57 5.79
CA ASN A 60 -9.07 15.56 5.41
C ASN A 60 -8.75 14.39 4.48
N VAL A 61 -7.85 14.61 3.51
CA VAL A 61 -7.13 13.53 2.85
C VAL A 61 -6.01 13.05 3.77
N VAL A 62 -5.99 11.76 4.10
CA VAL A 62 -4.98 11.17 4.99
C VAL A 62 -3.85 10.56 4.15
N VAL A 63 -2.67 11.16 4.23
CA VAL A 63 -1.46 10.70 3.53
C VAL A 63 -0.59 9.90 4.49
N ILE A 64 -0.46 8.60 4.27
CA ILE A 64 0.23 7.71 5.20
C ILE A 64 1.61 7.38 4.67
N ALA A 65 2.64 7.52 5.52
CA ALA A 65 3.98 7.03 5.22
C ALA A 65 3.96 5.50 5.25
N GLY A 66 3.94 4.88 4.07
CA GLY A 66 3.90 3.42 3.90
C GLY A 66 5.18 2.71 4.38
N PHE A 67 5.24 1.39 4.15
CA PHE A 67 6.41 0.52 4.38
C PHE A 67 6.86 0.40 5.85
N GLN A 68 6.26 1.14 6.78
CA GLN A 68 6.64 1.20 8.18
C GLN A 68 5.46 0.95 9.11
N GLY A 69 5.77 0.58 10.34
CA GLY A 69 4.84 0.51 11.46
C GLY A 69 5.59 0.66 12.77
N ILE A 70 4.95 0.28 13.87
CA ILE A 70 5.58 0.29 15.20
C ILE A 70 5.43 -1.06 15.90
N THR A 71 6.31 -1.35 16.85
CA THR A 71 6.17 -2.51 17.74
C THR A 71 5.08 -2.29 18.78
N ASP A 72 4.39 -3.36 19.16
CA ASP A 72 3.47 -3.38 20.30
C ASP A 72 4.27 -3.53 21.61
N ASN A 73 4.71 -2.41 22.20
CA ASN A 73 5.45 -2.41 23.45
C ASN A 73 4.95 -1.31 24.39
N VAL A 74 4.67 -1.70 25.64
CA VAL A 74 4.12 -0.84 26.70
C VAL A 74 5.07 0.28 27.13
N THR A 75 6.37 0.11 26.88
CA THR A 75 7.40 1.09 27.28
C THR A 75 7.78 2.04 26.15
N TRP A 76 8.33 1.51 25.06
CA TRP A 76 8.78 2.27 23.90
C TRP A 76 8.37 1.54 22.63
N ALA A 77 7.68 2.25 21.73
CA ALA A 77 7.33 1.73 20.42
C ALA A 77 8.47 2.04 19.43
N ASP A 78 9.03 1.00 18.83
CA ASP A 78 10.13 1.12 17.87
C ASP A 78 9.58 1.13 16.44
N ILE A 79 10.11 2.01 15.59
CA ILE A 79 9.78 2.00 14.15
C ILE A 79 10.34 0.73 13.52
N THR A 80 9.48 -0.02 12.85
CA THR A 80 9.85 -1.19 12.04
C THR A 80 9.60 -0.91 10.57
N THR A 81 10.16 -1.77 9.72
CA THR A 81 9.94 -1.71 8.27
C THR A 81 9.51 -3.08 7.74
N LEU A 82 8.62 -3.08 6.74
CA LEU A 82 7.93 -4.27 6.25
C LEU A 82 8.73 -5.05 5.19
N GLY A 83 9.86 -4.51 4.74
CA GLY A 83 10.67 -5.11 3.68
C GLY A 83 10.11 -4.82 2.28
N ARG A 84 10.50 -5.63 1.29
CA ARG A 84 10.06 -5.44 -0.11
C ARG A 84 8.54 -5.49 -0.21
N GLY A 85 7.96 -4.66 -1.09
CA GLY A 85 6.51 -4.51 -1.23
C GLY A 85 5.81 -3.93 -0.01
N GLY A 86 6.56 -3.30 0.91
CA GLY A 86 5.98 -2.79 2.16
C GLY A 86 4.92 -1.72 1.94
N SER A 87 5.06 -0.85 0.93
CA SER A 87 4.05 0.17 0.63
C SER A 87 2.75 -0.45 0.09
N ASP A 88 2.84 -1.41 -0.84
CA ASP A 88 1.67 -2.17 -1.33
C ASP A 88 0.98 -2.91 -0.17
N THR A 89 1.78 -3.59 0.66
CA THR A 89 1.28 -4.30 1.84
C THR A 89 0.58 -3.34 2.81
N THR A 90 1.13 -2.14 3.00
CA THR A 90 0.52 -1.10 3.84
C THR A 90 -0.83 -0.66 3.27
N ALA A 91 -0.90 -0.38 1.96
CA ALA A 91 -2.12 0.05 1.30
C ALA A 91 -3.25 -0.99 1.44
N VAL A 92 -2.93 -2.27 1.20
CA VAL A 92 -3.90 -3.37 1.34
C VAL A 92 -4.33 -3.56 2.79
N ALA A 93 -3.40 -3.50 3.75
CA ALA A 93 -3.72 -3.64 5.18
C ALA A 93 -4.68 -2.54 5.67
N LEU A 94 -4.43 -1.30 5.24
CA LEU A 94 -5.27 -0.16 5.55
C LEU A 94 -6.65 -0.29 4.88
N ALA A 95 -6.69 -0.70 3.61
CA ALA A 95 -7.95 -0.95 2.91
C ALA A 95 -8.80 -2.01 3.62
N ALA A 96 -8.18 -3.11 4.06
CA ALA A 96 -8.85 -4.14 4.86
C ALA A 96 -9.40 -3.56 6.18
N ALA A 97 -8.58 -2.84 6.94
CA ALA A 97 -8.96 -2.29 8.25
C ALA A 97 -10.04 -1.19 8.16
N LEU A 98 -10.03 -0.41 7.08
CA LEU A 98 -11.02 0.62 6.79
C LEU A 98 -12.29 0.06 6.14
N SER A 99 -12.29 -1.21 5.72
CA SER A 99 -13.35 -1.80 4.89
C SER A 99 -13.59 -0.97 3.62
N ALA A 100 -12.50 -0.56 2.97
CA ALA A 100 -12.55 0.25 1.76
C ALA A 100 -13.15 -0.55 0.59
N ASP A 101 -13.92 0.12 -0.26
CA ASP A 101 -14.52 -0.50 -1.45
C ASP A 101 -13.46 -0.97 -2.46
N LYS A 102 -12.29 -0.31 -2.48
CA LYS A 102 -11.22 -0.56 -3.45
C LYS A 102 -9.86 -0.18 -2.88
N CYS A 103 -8.83 -0.94 -3.24
CA CYS A 103 -7.42 -0.58 -3.07
C CYS A 103 -6.80 -0.33 -4.45
N GLU A 104 -6.24 0.86 -4.68
CA GLU A 104 -5.58 1.21 -5.94
C GLU A 104 -4.07 1.32 -5.74
N ILE A 105 -3.33 0.57 -6.57
CA ILE A 105 -1.87 0.59 -6.60
C ILE A 105 -1.44 1.30 -7.88
N TYR A 106 -0.97 2.54 -7.71
CA TYR A 106 -0.48 3.36 -8.81
C TYR A 106 1.02 3.13 -9.06
N THR A 107 1.36 2.73 -10.28
CA THR A 107 2.71 2.33 -10.68
C THR A 107 3.05 2.78 -12.12
N ASP A 108 4.21 2.40 -12.63
CA ASP A 108 4.72 2.74 -13.97
C ASP A 108 4.28 1.77 -15.09
N VAL A 109 3.42 0.81 -14.76
CA VAL A 109 2.80 -0.12 -15.70
C VAL A 109 1.31 0.13 -15.83
N ASP A 110 0.74 -0.20 -16.99
CA ASP A 110 -0.69 0.03 -17.24
C ASP A 110 -1.59 -0.89 -16.43
N GLY A 111 -1.07 -2.03 -15.96
CA GLY A 111 -1.79 -3.05 -15.20
C GLY A 111 -1.03 -4.37 -15.28
N VAL A 112 -1.72 -5.47 -15.03
CA VAL A 112 -1.12 -6.81 -15.14
C VAL A 112 -1.26 -7.32 -16.59
N PHE A 113 -0.18 -7.89 -17.12
CA PHE A 113 -0.13 -8.46 -18.47
C PHE A 113 0.12 -9.96 -18.42
N THR A 114 -0.27 -10.69 -19.47
CA THR A 114 -0.05 -12.14 -19.60
C THR A 114 1.42 -12.56 -19.55
N ALA A 115 2.34 -11.63 -19.85
CA ALA A 115 3.79 -11.78 -19.78
C ALA A 115 4.42 -10.37 -19.71
N ASP A 116 5.72 -10.25 -19.42
CA ASP A 116 6.41 -8.96 -19.49
C ASP A 116 6.36 -8.40 -20.93
N PRO A 117 5.64 -7.29 -21.18
CA PRO A 117 5.50 -6.73 -22.52
C PRO A 117 6.83 -6.21 -23.10
N ARG A 118 7.85 -5.99 -22.26
CA ARG A 118 9.21 -5.60 -22.69
C ARG A 118 9.96 -6.76 -23.34
N LEU A 119 9.60 -7.99 -22.98
CA LEU A 119 10.21 -9.23 -23.49
C LEU A 119 9.32 -9.93 -24.54
N VAL A 120 8.00 -9.86 -24.36
CA VAL A 120 7.01 -10.53 -25.21
C VAL A 120 6.08 -9.46 -25.82
N PRO A 121 6.32 -9.00 -27.06
CA PRO A 121 5.52 -7.93 -27.68
C PRO A 121 4.04 -8.27 -27.87
N ALA A 122 3.70 -9.56 -27.88
CA ALA A 122 2.31 -10.04 -27.98
C ALA A 122 1.60 -10.14 -26.62
N ALA A 123 2.25 -9.74 -25.52
CA ALA A 123 1.64 -9.74 -24.20
C ALA A 123 0.39 -8.86 -24.19
N ARG A 124 -0.69 -9.38 -23.60
CA ARG A 124 -1.97 -8.69 -23.52
C ARG A 124 -2.24 -8.28 -22.09
N LYS A 125 -2.82 -7.10 -21.94
CA LYS A 125 -3.31 -6.65 -20.65
C LYS A 125 -4.48 -7.54 -20.20
N LEU A 126 -4.47 -7.95 -18.94
CA LEU A 126 -5.55 -8.69 -18.30
C LEU A 126 -6.59 -7.71 -17.76
N SER A 127 -7.87 -7.98 -17.99
CA SER A 127 -8.97 -7.20 -17.41
C SER A 127 -9.24 -7.57 -15.95
N SER A 128 -8.84 -8.78 -15.55
CA SER A 128 -8.97 -9.33 -14.21
C SER A 128 -8.05 -10.54 -14.09
N ILE A 129 -7.56 -10.79 -12.87
CA ILE A 129 -6.76 -11.96 -12.50
C ILE A 129 -7.17 -12.37 -11.08
N SER A 130 -7.18 -13.67 -10.79
CA SER A 130 -7.44 -14.16 -9.43
C SER A 130 -6.24 -13.92 -8.50
N TYR A 131 -6.47 -13.96 -7.17
CA TYR A 131 -5.38 -13.85 -6.20
C TYR A 131 -4.36 -14.99 -6.38
N GLU A 132 -4.83 -16.23 -6.57
CA GLU A 132 -3.98 -17.41 -6.78
C GLU A 132 -3.09 -17.27 -8.02
N GLU A 133 -3.64 -16.87 -9.17
CA GLU A 133 -2.87 -16.64 -10.38
C GLU A 133 -1.84 -15.51 -10.20
N MET A 134 -2.21 -14.43 -9.50
CA MET A 134 -1.30 -13.32 -9.24
C MET A 134 -0.17 -13.71 -8.27
N LEU A 135 -0.45 -14.54 -7.26
CA LEU A 135 0.57 -15.08 -6.36
C LEU A 135 1.58 -15.94 -7.12
N GLU A 136 1.10 -16.87 -7.96
CA GLU A 136 1.97 -17.70 -8.81
C GLU A 136 2.83 -16.83 -9.75
N MET A 137 2.25 -15.80 -10.35
CA MET A 137 3.01 -14.86 -11.18
C MET A 137 4.08 -14.11 -10.38
N ALA A 138 3.75 -13.63 -9.18
CA ALA A 138 4.70 -12.91 -8.32
C ALA A 138 5.85 -13.82 -7.88
N ASP A 139 5.58 -15.08 -7.54
CA ASP A 139 6.57 -16.08 -7.14
C ASP A 139 7.49 -16.49 -8.31
N LEU A 140 6.97 -16.48 -9.54
CA LEU A 140 7.75 -16.68 -10.78
C LEU A 140 8.52 -15.42 -11.21
N GLY A 141 8.43 -14.32 -10.47
CA GLY A 141 9.24 -13.11 -10.65
C GLY A 141 8.54 -11.93 -11.31
N ALA A 142 7.21 -11.98 -11.49
CA ALA A 142 6.47 -10.80 -11.92
C ALA A 142 6.56 -9.70 -10.86
N SER A 143 7.18 -8.57 -11.20
CA SER A 143 7.43 -7.47 -10.25
C SER A 143 6.29 -6.46 -10.14
N VAL A 144 5.10 -6.75 -10.71
CA VAL A 144 3.98 -5.81 -10.77
C VAL A 144 3.34 -5.61 -9.39
N MET A 145 3.17 -6.69 -8.61
CA MET A 145 2.70 -6.62 -7.23
C MET A 145 3.49 -7.60 -6.37
N HIS A 146 3.76 -7.21 -5.14
CA HIS A 146 4.45 -8.07 -4.19
C HIS A 146 3.52 -9.12 -3.59
N SER A 147 3.95 -10.39 -3.52
CA SER A 147 3.12 -11.52 -3.07
C SER A 147 2.47 -11.29 -1.70
N ARG A 148 3.20 -10.70 -0.74
CA ARG A 148 2.65 -10.34 0.58
C ARG A 148 1.41 -9.44 0.53
N ALA A 149 1.33 -8.50 -0.42
CA ALA A 149 0.16 -7.64 -0.57
C ALA A 149 -1.03 -8.42 -1.16
N VAL A 150 -0.76 -9.31 -2.11
CA VAL A 150 -1.78 -10.19 -2.73
C VAL A 150 -2.34 -11.18 -1.71
N GLU A 151 -1.48 -11.82 -0.91
CA GLU A 151 -1.86 -12.74 0.17
C GLU A 151 -2.76 -12.04 1.20
N LEU A 152 -2.40 -10.82 1.59
CA LEU A 152 -3.21 -10.04 2.52
C LEU A 152 -4.58 -9.65 1.94
N ALA A 153 -4.61 -9.31 0.65
CA ALA A 153 -5.86 -9.02 -0.04
C ALA A 153 -6.76 -10.25 -0.16
N GLU A 154 -6.19 -11.43 -0.43
CA GLU A 154 -6.92 -12.69 -0.45
C GLU A 154 -7.56 -13.00 0.91
N ILE A 155 -6.78 -12.89 1.99
CA ILE A 155 -7.24 -13.15 3.37
C ILE A 155 -8.42 -12.24 3.75
N HIS A 156 -8.38 -10.98 3.34
CA HIS A 156 -9.37 -9.98 3.73
C HIS A 156 -10.41 -9.65 2.65
N GLY A 157 -10.34 -10.29 1.48
CA GLY A 157 -11.24 -10.03 0.35
C GLY A 157 -11.12 -8.61 -0.24
N VAL A 158 -9.93 -8.01 -0.20
CA VAL A 158 -9.69 -6.64 -0.70
C VAL A 158 -9.47 -6.66 -2.21
N ASN A 159 -10.35 -6.00 -2.97
CA ASN A 159 -10.17 -5.85 -4.41
C ASN A 159 -9.03 -4.86 -4.72
N ILE A 160 -7.99 -5.32 -5.41
CA ILE A 160 -6.85 -4.49 -5.84
C ILE A 160 -6.97 -4.15 -7.32
N THR A 161 -6.78 -2.87 -7.65
CA THR A 161 -6.57 -2.42 -9.04
C THR A 161 -5.17 -1.87 -9.20
N VAL A 162 -4.45 -2.36 -10.21
CA VAL A 162 -3.13 -1.82 -10.59
C VAL A 162 -3.34 -0.82 -11.71
N ALA A 163 -2.93 0.43 -11.51
CA ALA A 163 -3.15 1.51 -12.46
C ALA A 163 -1.85 2.29 -12.74
N HIS A 164 -1.82 3.01 -13.86
CA HIS A 164 -0.67 3.84 -14.23
C HIS A 164 -0.73 5.20 -13.54
N SER A 165 0.37 5.65 -12.91
CA SER A 165 0.40 6.91 -12.13
C SER A 165 0.19 8.18 -12.97
N VAL A 166 0.46 8.12 -14.28
CA VAL A 166 0.39 9.29 -15.19
C VAL A 166 -0.68 9.16 -16.28
N ARG A 167 -1.10 7.94 -16.60
CA ARG A 167 -1.95 7.68 -17.76
C ARG A 167 -3.32 7.26 -17.23
N GLU A 168 -4.36 7.98 -17.64
CA GLU A 168 -5.74 7.61 -17.35
C GLU A 168 -6.18 6.48 -18.27
N VAL A 169 -5.74 5.27 -17.93
CA VAL A 169 -6.17 4.02 -18.58
C VAL A 169 -6.84 3.13 -17.55
N PRO A 170 -7.91 2.39 -17.91
CA PRO A 170 -8.50 1.40 -17.00
C PRO A 170 -7.40 0.44 -16.56
N GLY A 171 -7.27 0.21 -15.25
CA GLY A 171 -6.32 -0.70 -14.60
C GLY A 171 -6.56 -2.16 -14.92
#